data_AF-A0A853IHM5-F1
#
_entry.id   AF-A0A853IHM5-F1
#
_cell.length_a   1.000
_cell.length_b   1.000
_cell.length_c   1.000
_cell.angle_alpha   90.00
_cell.angle_beta   90.00
_cell.angle_gamma   90.00
#
_symmetry.space_group_name_H-M   'P 1'
#
loop_
_entity.id
_entity.type
_entity.pdbx_description
1 polymer ?
#
loop_
_entity_poly.entity_id
_entity_poly.type
_entity_poly.pdbx_seq_one_letter_code
_entity_poly.pdbx_strand_id
1 'polypeptide(L)'
;MMFRSLAHFLASNGFVVCLPEHSGDTVFDNKLQYTYENMVNRPRCVSQVIDYVSELAPLKGSVDSDSVSVIGHSVGGYTAFALAGGEPHTGFFVDFCHAPENQEHPYWTKIVRDNEMESQAVGVSPDKRVKSIVALAPDVSLFMHENALANINIPTLLVLAEKDLWVQETIDTVSKGIGDKSALTCKVVENAGHYSFISPFPEMMKARVGGPATDPEGFDRERFQVEFQQEVLDFISAD
;
A
#
# COMPACT_ATOMS: atom_id res chain seq x y z
N MET A 1 10.92 -9.35 -2.79
CA MET A 1 9.93 -10.41 -3.07
C MET A 1 8.95 -10.66 -1.89
N MET A 2 8.27 -9.63 -1.38
CA MET A 2 7.30 -9.82 -0.27
C MET A 2 5.91 -10.26 -0.75
N PHE A 3 5.57 -10.08 -2.03
CA PHE A 3 4.27 -10.45 -2.62
C PHE A 3 4.39 -11.54 -3.69
N ARG A 4 5.38 -12.43 -3.56
CA ARG A 4 5.66 -13.51 -4.52
C ARG A 4 4.43 -14.40 -4.80
N SER A 5 3.74 -14.87 -3.76
CA SER A 5 2.64 -15.82 -3.90
C SER A 5 1.46 -15.20 -4.66
N LEU A 6 1.06 -13.98 -4.26
CA LEU A 6 0.01 -13.22 -4.94
C LEU A 6 0.39 -12.91 -6.39
N ALA A 7 1.61 -12.43 -6.63
CA ALA A 7 2.06 -12.12 -7.98
C ALA A 7 2.08 -13.36 -8.88
N HIS A 8 2.54 -14.50 -8.38
CA HIS A 8 2.53 -15.75 -9.13
C HIS A 8 1.11 -16.23 -9.42
N PHE A 9 0.20 -16.12 -8.45
CA PHE A 9 -1.21 -16.48 -8.61
C PHE A 9 -1.88 -15.62 -9.69
N LEU A 10 -1.75 -14.29 -9.60
CA LEU A 10 -2.32 -13.37 -10.59
C LEU A 10 -1.73 -13.57 -11.99
N ALA A 11 -0.41 -13.78 -12.08
CA ALA A 11 0.24 -14.09 -13.37
C ALA A 11 -0.26 -15.40 -13.99
N SER A 12 -0.55 -16.40 -13.16
CA SER A 12 -1.14 -17.67 -13.61
C SER A 12 -2.60 -17.53 -14.05
N ASN A 13 -3.25 -16.42 -13.72
CA ASN A 13 -4.62 -16.07 -14.11
C ASN A 13 -4.68 -14.99 -15.20
N GLY A 14 -3.60 -14.81 -15.97
CA GLY A 14 -3.60 -14.00 -17.19
C GLY A 14 -3.19 -12.53 -17.01
N PHE A 15 -2.77 -12.13 -15.81
CA PHE A 15 -2.28 -10.77 -15.56
C PHE A 15 -0.79 -10.63 -15.84
N VAL A 16 -0.37 -9.46 -16.32
CA VAL A 16 1.01 -9.03 -16.20
C VAL A 16 1.18 -8.36 -14.84
N VAL A 17 2.05 -8.93 -14.01
CA VAL A 17 2.27 -8.44 -12.64
C VAL A 17 3.66 -7.84 -12.52
N CYS A 18 3.73 -6.59 -12.05
CA CYS A 18 4.98 -5.89 -11.78
C CYS A 18 5.16 -5.70 -10.27
N LEU A 19 6.34 -6.06 -9.76
CA LEU A 19 6.73 -5.87 -8.36
C LEU A 19 7.92 -4.89 -8.30
N PRO A 20 7.68 -3.58 -8.43
CA PRO A 20 8.75 -2.61 -8.41
C PRO A 20 9.42 -2.51 -7.03
N GLU A 21 10.71 -2.22 -7.04
CA GLU A 21 11.43 -1.78 -5.85
C GLU A 21 11.61 -0.26 -5.92
N HIS A 22 11.30 0.45 -4.84
CA HIS A 22 11.41 1.89 -4.79
C HIS A 22 12.83 2.30 -4.40
N SER A 23 13.50 3.05 -5.26
CA SER A 23 14.89 3.48 -5.01
C SER A 23 15.00 4.24 -3.68
N GLY A 24 15.93 3.82 -2.82
CA GLY A 24 16.11 4.41 -1.49
C GLY A 24 15.09 3.99 -0.43
N ASP A 25 14.15 3.10 -0.74
CA ASP A 25 13.18 2.54 0.19
C ASP A 25 12.93 1.04 -0.09
N THR A 26 13.97 0.25 0.18
CA THR A 26 14.06 -1.20 -0.01
C THR A 26 14.73 -1.86 1.19
N VAL A 27 14.61 -3.19 1.31
CA VAL A 27 15.28 -3.96 2.37
C VAL A 27 16.81 -3.77 2.41
N PHE A 28 17.43 -3.37 1.31
CA PHE A 28 18.89 -3.20 1.19
C PHE A 28 19.36 -1.74 1.13
N ASP A 29 18.44 -0.79 0.90
CA ASP A 29 18.70 0.64 0.83
C ASP A 29 17.44 1.39 1.27
N ASN A 30 17.48 1.95 2.48
CA ASN A 30 16.37 2.69 3.12
C ASN A 30 16.73 4.17 3.38
N LYS A 31 17.68 4.74 2.64
CA LYS A 31 18.12 6.13 2.86
C LYS A 31 17.01 7.19 2.72
N LEU A 32 15.93 6.87 2.01
CA LEU A 32 14.78 7.75 1.81
C LEU A 32 13.57 7.36 2.69
N GLN A 33 13.69 6.35 3.55
CA GLN A 33 12.59 5.91 4.41
C GLN A 33 11.98 7.11 5.18
N TYR A 34 10.67 7.31 5.08
CA TYR A 34 9.94 8.44 5.67
C TYR A 34 10.51 9.85 5.36
N THR A 35 11.07 10.06 4.17
CA THR A 35 11.41 11.39 3.65
C THR A 35 10.30 11.92 2.74
N TYR A 36 10.24 13.24 2.56
CA TYR A 36 9.33 13.86 1.59
C TYR A 36 9.59 13.32 0.17
N GLU A 37 10.87 13.17 -0.19
CA GLU A 37 11.27 12.64 -1.49
C GLU A 37 10.72 11.22 -1.74
N ASN A 38 10.70 10.35 -0.73
CA ASN A 38 10.13 9.01 -0.86
C ASN A 38 8.61 9.04 -1.13
N MET A 39 7.90 9.93 -0.44
CA MET A 39 6.45 10.10 -0.63
C MET A 39 6.13 10.58 -2.06
N VAL A 40 6.98 11.42 -2.65
CA VAL A 40 6.87 11.83 -4.07
C VAL A 40 7.28 10.70 -5.03
N ASN A 41 8.39 10.01 -4.73
CA ASN A 41 9.00 9.06 -5.65
C ASN A 41 8.21 7.76 -5.79
N ARG A 42 7.52 7.30 -4.75
CA ARG A 42 6.77 6.04 -4.76
C ARG A 42 5.66 6.00 -5.83
N PRO A 43 4.69 6.94 -5.86
CA PRO A 43 3.68 7.00 -6.93
C PRO A 43 4.31 7.18 -8.30
N ARG A 44 5.27 8.10 -8.43
CA ARG A 44 5.97 8.36 -9.70
C ARG A 44 6.65 7.10 -10.26
N CYS A 45 7.27 6.31 -9.39
CA CYS A 45 7.91 5.04 -9.76
C CYS A 45 6.89 4.04 -10.34
N VAL A 46 5.69 3.94 -9.76
CA VAL A 46 4.64 3.06 -10.30
C VAL A 46 4.18 3.54 -11.68
N SER A 47 3.92 4.84 -11.88
CA SER A 47 3.58 5.39 -13.20
C SER A 47 4.65 5.10 -14.25
N GLN A 48 5.93 5.25 -13.89
CA GLN A 48 7.05 4.92 -14.78
C GLN A 48 7.12 3.42 -15.13
N VAL A 49 6.72 2.54 -14.21
CA VAL A 49 6.62 1.10 -14.49
C VAL A 49 5.50 0.82 -15.47
N ILE A 50 4.34 1.49 -15.33
CA ILE A 50 3.24 1.37 -16.29
C ILE A 50 3.71 1.82 -17.68
N ASP A 51 4.39 2.97 -17.79
CA ASP A 51 4.97 3.47 -19.04
C ASP A 51 5.98 2.49 -19.66
N TYR A 52 6.82 1.89 -18.83
CA TYR A 52 7.84 0.94 -19.30
C TYR A 52 7.20 -0.34 -19.85
N VAL A 53 6.22 -0.89 -19.13
CA VAL A 53 5.55 -2.14 -19.47
C VAL A 53 4.70 -1.99 -20.74
N SER A 54 4.05 -0.84 -20.94
CA SER A 54 3.26 -0.59 -22.16
C SER A 54 4.12 -0.63 -23.43
N GLU A 55 5.41 -0.30 -23.32
CA GLU A 55 6.37 -0.29 -24.42
C GLU A 55 7.31 -1.49 -24.46
N LEU A 56 7.23 -2.40 -23.48
CA LEU A 56 8.12 -3.54 -23.38
C LEU A 56 7.85 -4.55 -24.50
N ALA A 57 8.80 -4.71 -25.43
CA ALA A 57 8.63 -5.49 -26.67
C ALA A 57 7.89 -6.85 -26.56
N PRO A 58 8.19 -7.75 -25.60
CA PRO A 58 7.45 -9.01 -25.47
C PRO A 58 5.98 -8.85 -25.01
N LEU A 59 5.61 -7.70 -24.45
CA LEU A 59 4.29 -7.41 -23.89
C LEU A 59 3.51 -6.36 -24.70
N LYS A 60 4.20 -5.60 -25.55
CA LYS A 60 3.63 -4.50 -26.33
C LYS A 60 2.45 -4.99 -27.17
N GLY A 61 1.30 -4.35 -26.98
CA GLY A 61 0.04 -4.70 -27.64
C GLY A 61 -0.68 -5.94 -27.08
N SER A 62 -0.12 -6.57 -26.05
CA SER A 62 -0.72 -7.72 -25.34
C SER A 62 -1.16 -7.40 -23.91
N VAL A 63 -0.91 -6.16 -23.45
CA VAL A 63 -1.29 -5.67 -22.12
C VAL A 63 -2.17 -4.45 -22.31
N ASP A 64 -3.32 -4.44 -21.63
CA ASP A 64 -4.10 -3.22 -21.46
C ASP A 64 -3.44 -2.35 -20.38
N SER A 65 -2.58 -1.43 -20.82
CA SER A 65 -1.91 -0.49 -19.92
C SER A 65 -2.78 0.69 -19.51
N ASP A 66 -4.00 0.82 -20.05
CA ASP A 66 -4.95 1.89 -19.70
C ASP A 66 -5.94 1.46 -18.61
N SER A 67 -5.93 0.18 -18.25
CA SER A 67 -6.71 -0.41 -17.15
C SER A 67 -5.81 -1.15 -16.16
N VAL A 68 -5.28 -0.42 -15.17
CA VAL A 68 -4.31 -0.93 -14.18
C VAL A 68 -4.95 -1.00 -12.79
N SER A 69 -4.76 -2.12 -12.11
CA SER A 69 -5.03 -2.25 -10.67
C SER A 69 -3.73 -2.06 -9.88
N VAL A 70 -3.75 -1.24 -8.82
CA VAL A 70 -2.59 -1.07 -7.92
C VAL A 70 -2.85 -1.75 -6.59
N ILE A 71 -2.00 -2.72 -6.24
CA ILE A 71 -2.06 -3.45 -4.97
C ILE A 71 -0.92 -2.95 -4.09
N GLY A 72 -1.24 -2.44 -2.91
CA GLY A 72 -0.28 -1.77 -2.04
C GLY A 72 -0.45 -2.16 -0.58
N HIS A 73 0.67 -2.48 0.08
CA HIS A 73 0.70 -2.79 1.51
C HIS A 73 1.40 -1.68 2.31
N SER A 74 0.84 -1.27 3.45
CA SER A 74 1.46 -0.24 4.30
C SER A 74 1.71 1.06 3.52
N VAL A 75 2.95 1.52 3.40
CA VAL A 75 3.34 2.65 2.53
C VAL A 75 3.04 2.40 1.05
N GLY A 76 2.95 1.14 0.60
CA GLY A 76 2.40 0.78 -0.70
C GLY A 76 0.91 1.12 -0.84
N GLY A 77 0.15 1.03 0.26
CA GLY A 77 -1.24 1.48 0.32
C GLY A 77 -1.36 3.00 0.17
N TYR A 78 -0.49 3.78 0.83
CA TYR A 78 -0.33 5.21 0.57
C TYR A 78 -0.10 5.47 -0.93
N THR A 79 0.80 4.69 -1.53
CA THR A 79 1.16 4.81 -2.95
C THR A 79 -0.05 4.59 -3.85
N ALA A 80 -0.87 3.57 -3.55
CA ALA A 80 -2.10 3.27 -4.30
C ALA A 80 -3.14 4.40 -4.18
N PHE A 81 -3.39 4.91 -2.96
CA PHE A 81 -4.31 6.03 -2.75
C PHE A 81 -3.86 7.31 -3.47
N ALA A 82 -2.57 7.65 -3.42
CA ALA A 82 -2.02 8.80 -4.14
C ALA A 82 -2.22 8.70 -5.66
N LEU A 83 -1.97 7.52 -6.24
CA LEU A 83 -2.20 7.27 -7.68
C LEU A 83 -3.67 7.35 -8.07
N ALA A 84 -4.57 6.94 -7.16
CA ALA A 84 -6.01 6.94 -7.37
C ALA A 84 -6.66 8.33 -7.30
N GLY A 85 -5.93 9.38 -6.90
CA GLY A 85 -6.47 10.73 -6.73
C GLY A 85 -6.45 11.26 -5.30
N GLY A 86 -5.90 10.51 -4.35
CA GLY A 86 -5.65 11.03 -3.01
C GLY A 86 -4.69 12.23 -3.05
N GLU A 87 -4.93 13.20 -2.20
CA GLU A 87 -4.16 14.44 -2.07
C GLU A 87 -3.35 14.39 -0.76
N PRO A 88 -2.14 13.83 -0.76
CA PRO A 88 -1.38 13.66 0.47
C PRO A 88 -0.77 14.96 0.98
N HIS A 89 -0.77 15.11 2.30
CA HIS A 89 -0.18 16.23 3.02
C HIS A 89 0.58 15.70 4.25
N THR A 90 1.82 16.16 4.45
CA THR A 90 2.68 15.66 5.54
C THR A 90 2.30 16.23 6.91
N GLY A 91 1.51 17.30 6.97
CA GLY A 91 1.21 18.04 8.21
C GLY A 91 0.74 17.18 9.38
N PHE A 92 -0.32 16.38 9.23
CA PHE A 92 -0.78 15.51 10.32
C PHE A 92 0.33 14.55 10.79
N PHE A 93 1.06 13.97 9.84
CA PHE A 93 2.12 13.01 10.14
C PHE A 93 3.30 13.68 10.88
N VAL A 94 3.69 14.88 10.45
CA VAL A 94 4.73 15.69 11.11
C VAL A 94 4.30 16.08 12.51
N ASP A 95 3.07 16.59 12.68
CA ASP A 95 2.53 16.99 13.99
C ASP A 95 2.48 15.80 14.95
N PHE A 96 1.98 14.65 14.47
CA PHE A 96 1.93 13.41 15.25
C PHE A 96 3.33 12.98 15.72
N CYS A 97 4.34 13.03 14.85
CA CYS A 97 5.70 12.60 15.18
C CYS A 97 6.44 13.55 16.14
N HIS A 98 6.04 14.82 16.21
CA HIS A 98 6.61 15.83 17.11
C HIS A 98 5.87 15.95 18.45
N ALA A 99 4.70 15.30 18.60
CA ALA A 99 3.96 15.28 19.85
C ALA A 99 4.80 14.65 20.98
N PRO A 100 4.87 15.25 22.19
CA PRO A 100 5.68 14.76 23.30
C PRO A 100 5.43 13.29 23.68
N GLU A 101 4.19 12.83 23.56
CA GLU A 101 3.76 11.46 23.86
C GLU A 101 4.24 10.42 22.83
N ASN A 102 4.62 10.85 21.62
CA ASN A 102 4.97 9.97 20.50
C ASN A 102 6.48 9.96 20.21
N GLN A 103 7.31 10.48 21.12
CA GLN A 103 8.74 10.66 20.85
C GLN A 103 9.44 9.36 20.43
N GLU A 104 9.18 8.24 21.08
CA GLU A 104 9.87 6.98 20.80
C GLU A 104 8.95 5.89 20.21
N HIS A 105 7.65 6.17 20.12
CA HIS A 105 6.68 5.20 19.62
C HIS A 105 5.60 5.90 18.78
N PRO A 106 5.21 5.34 17.63
CA PRO A 106 5.81 4.15 17.01
C PRO A 106 7.22 4.42 16.45
N TYR A 107 7.96 3.37 16.07
CA TYR A 107 9.41 3.48 15.76
C TYR A 107 9.76 4.52 14.68
N TRP A 108 8.82 4.82 13.77
CA TRP A 108 9.02 5.76 12.67
C TRP A 108 8.98 7.22 13.10
N THR A 109 8.43 7.56 14.27
CA THR A 109 8.33 8.96 14.71
C THR A 109 9.70 9.60 14.85
N LYS A 110 10.68 8.86 15.39
CA LYS A 110 12.07 9.30 15.43
C LYS A 110 12.65 9.51 14.04
N ILE A 111 12.42 8.59 13.11
CA ILE A 111 12.93 8.67 11.73
C ILE A 111 12.40 9.93 11.04
N VAL A 112 11.10 10.21 11.17
CA VAL A 112 10.46 11.40 10.59
C VAL A 112 11.07 12.69 11.14
N ARG A 113 11.31 12.76 12.46
CA ARG A 113 11.97 13.92 13.08
C ARG A 113 13.43 14.07 12.64
N ASP A 114 14.18 12.97 12.59
CA ASP A 114 15.59 12.97 12.16
C ASP A 114 15.73 13.36 10.67
N ASN A 115 14.70 13.08 9.85
CA ASN A 115 14.61 13.50 8.45
C ASN A 115 14.19 14.98 8.28
N GLU A 116 13.86 15.69 9.37
CA GLU A 116 13.41 17.09 9.35
C GLU A 116 12.26 17.33 8.36
N MET A 117 11.31 16.38 8.27
CA MET A 117 10.17 16.50 7.36
C MET A 117 9.30 17.71 7.72
N GLU A 118 9.12 18.62 6.77
CA GLU A 118 8.26 19.79 6.92
C GLU A 118 6.79 19.47 6.59
N SER A 119 5.87 20.23 7.18
CA SER A 119 4.44 20.20 6.89
C SER A 119 4.15 20.90 5.55
N GLN A 120 3.75 20.12 4.54
CA GLN A 120 3.45 20.59 3.19
C GLN A 120 2.64 19.56 2.40
N ALA A 121 1.99 20.03 1.31
CA ALA A 121 1.39 19.14 0.33
C ALA A 121 2.49 18.33 -0.37
N VAL A 122 2.23 17.04 -0.63
CA VAL A 122 3.17 16.19 -1.36
C VAL A 122 2.89 16.31 -2.85
N GLY A 123 3.93 16.66 -3.62
CA GLY A 123 3.86 16.84 -5.08
C GLY A 123 3.69 15.52 -5.85
N VAL A 124 2.53 14.87 -5.70
CA VAL A 124 2.13 13.67 -6.45
C VAL A 124 1.11 14.02 -7.52
N SER A 125 1.05 13.22 -8.57
CA SER A 125 0.00 13.32 -9.60
C SER A 125 -0.74 12.00 -9.69
N PRO A 126 -2.09 12.01 -9.76
CA PRO A 126 -2.83 10.78 -10.00
C PRO A 126 -2.54 10.25 -11.39
N ASP A 127 -2.66 8.93 -11.54
CA ASP A 127 -2.48 8.26 -12.82
C ASP A 127 -3.83 7.74 -13.31
N LYS A 128 -4.34 8.34 -14.40
CA LYS A 128 -5.68 8.04 -14.94
C LYS A 128 -5.85 6.61 -15.43
N ARG A 129 -4.75 5.88 -15.62
CA ARG A 129 -4.74 4.46 -16.00
C ARG A 129 -5.04 3.56 -14.81
N VAL A 130 -4.90 4.05 -13.58
CA VAL A 130 -5.31 3.31 -12.38
C VAL A 130 -6.83 3.30 -12.28
N LYS A 131 -7.42 2.11 -12.40
CA LYS A 131 -8.88 1.87 -12.43
C LYS A 131 -9.40 1.20 -11.18
N SER A 132 -8.54 0.60 -10.37
CA SER A 132 -8.89 0.09 -9.06
C SER A 132 -7.67 0.03 -8.15
N ILE A 133 -7.91 0.02 -6.84
CA ILE A 133 -6.84 -0.16 -5.85
C ILE A 133 -7.21 -1.23 -4.83
N VAL A 134 -6.20 -1.98 -4.40
CA VAL A 134 -6.28 -2.91 -3.27
C VAL A 134 -5.28 -2.44 -2.21
N ALA A 135 -5.80 -1.89 -1.12
CA ALA A 135 -5.03 -1.29 -0.04
C ALA A 135 -5.00 -2.24 1.17
N LEU A 136 -3.83 -2.82 1.45
CA LEU A 136 -3.60 -3.84 2.48
C LEU A 136 -2.91 -3.20 3.69
N ALA A 137 -3.57 -3.15 4.83
CA ALA A 137 -3.08 -2.44 6.02
C ALA A 137 -2.40 -1.10 5.65
N PRO A 138 -3.10 -0.21 4.90
CA PRO A 138 -2.46 0.93 4.29
C PRO A 138 -2.04 1.98 5.32
N ASP A 139 -0.93 2.64 5.07
CA ASP A 139 -0.64 3.90 5.75
C ASP A 139 -1.50 5.01 5.13
N VAL A 140 -2.40 5.58 5.94
CA VAL A 140 -3.27 6.68 5.54
C VAL A 140 -2.97 7.99 6.27
N SER A 141 -1.86 8.04 7.02
CA SER A 141 -1.51 9.20 7.87
C SER A 141 -1.39 10.51 7.08
N LEU A 142 -0.96 10.45 5.82
CA LEU A 142 -0.86 11.61 4.92
C LEU A 142 -2.21 12.07 4.33
N PHE A 143 -3.29 11.33 4.57
CA PHE A 143 -4.64 11.65 4.11
C PHE A 143 -5.59 12.01 5.25
N MET A 144 -5.07 12.19 6.48
CA MET A 144 -5.86 12.58 7.65
C MET A 144 -6.14 14.09 7.71
N HIS A 145 -6.44 14.69 6.57
CA HIS A 145 -6.91 16.08 6.44
C HIS A 145 -8.19 16.14 5.62
N GLU A 146 -8.88 17.26 5.65
CA GLU A 146 -10.21 17.38 5.04
C GLU A 146 -10.15 17.19 3.52
N ASN A 147 -11.07 16.40 2.96
CA ASN A 147 -11.22 16.15 1.53
C ASN A 147 -10.03 15.45 0.84
N ALA A 148 -9.04 14.94 1.60
CA ALA A 148 -7.85 14.29 1.06
C ALA A 148 -8.13 13.11 0.11
N LEU A 149 -9.24 12.41 0.27
CA LEU A 149 -9.63 11.24 -0.53
C LEU A 149 -10.87 11.50 -1.41
N ALA A 150 -11.36 12.74 -1.45
CA ALA A 150 -12.64 13.08 -2.09
C ALA A 150 -12.64 12.87 -3.62
N ASN A 151 -11.47 12.88 -4.25
CA ASN A 151 -11.33 12.67 -5.69
C ASN A 151 -11.24 11.18 -6.08
N ILE A 152 -11.22 10.27 -5.11
CA ILE A 152 -11.13 8.83 -5.37
C ILE A 152 -12.55 8.28 -5.59
N ASN A 153 -12.83 7.92 -6.83
CA ASN A 153 -14.14 7.44 -7.29
C ASN A 153 -14.03 6.09 -8.02
N ILE A 154 -12.95 5.36 -7.79
CA ILE A 154 -12.67 4.07 -8.41
C ILE A 154 -12.86 2.93 -7.40
N PRO A 155 -13.17 1.70 -7.86
CA PRO A 155 -13.21 0.52 -7.00
C PRO A 155 -12.00 0.45 -6.07
N THR A 156 -12.28 0.39 -4.77
CA THR A 156 -11.27 0.37 -3.70
C THR A 156 -11.55 -0.79 -2.77
N LEU A 157 -10.65 -1.77 -2.71
CA LEU A 157 -10.67 -2.83 -1.72
C LEU A 157 -9.72 -2.48 -0.58
N LEU A 158 -10.29 -2.12 0.58
CA LEU A 158 -9.56 -1.84 1.81
C LEU A 158 -9.56 -3.10 2.69
N VAL A 159 -8.37 -3.68 2.92
CA VAL A 159 -8.20 -4.86 3.77
C VAL A 159 -7.31 -4.51 4.95
N LEU A 160 -7.83 -4.63 6.16
CA LEU A 160 -7.16 -4.25 7.40
C LEU A 160 -6.84 -5.47 8.24
N ALA A 161 -5.78 -5.41 9.02
CA ALA A 161 -5.41 -6.43 9.98
C ALA A 161 -5.95 -6.05 11.36
N GLU A 162 -6.73 -6.91 12.01
CA GLU A 162 -7.38 -6.59 13.30
C GLU A 162 -6.38 -6.22 14.41
N LYS A 163 -5.19 -6.83 14.41
CA LYS A 163 -4.13 -6.57 15.40
C LYS A 163 -3.14 -5.49 14.95
N ASP A 164 -3.45 -4.78 13.88
CA ASP A 164 -2.63 -3.65 13.42
C ASP A 164 -2.89 -2.38 14.22
N LEU A 165 -2.00 -1.41 14.06
CA LEU A 165 -2.19 -0.08 14.60
C LEU A 165 -3.18 0.70 13.74
N TRP A 166 -3.95 1.58 14.38
CA TRP A 166 -4.81 2.56 13.73
C TRP A 166 -5.87 2.00 12.79
N VAL A 167 -6.38 0.80 13.07
CA VAL A 167 -7.44 0.16 12.26
C VAL A 167 -8.68 1.05 12.18
N GLN A 168 -9.15 1.57 13.32
CA GLN A 168 -10.38 2.36 13.35
C GLN A 168 -10.18 3.73 12.68
N GLU A 169 -9.04 4.37 12.92
CA GLU A 169 -8.66 5.63 12.30
C GLU A 169 -8.57 5.46 10.78
N THR A 170 -8.02 4.35 10.30
CA THR A 170 -7.96 4.03 8.87
C THR A 170 -9.36 3.85 8.28
N ILE A 171 -10.24 3.09 8.96
CA ILE A 171 -11.64 2.95 8.53
C ILE A 171 -12.31 4.33 8.46
N ASP A 172 -12.15 5.14 9.49
CA ASP A 172 -12.76 6.45 9.59
C ASP A 172 -12.26 7.39 8.47
N THR A 173 -10.95 7.47 8.25
CA THR A 173 -10.35 8.29 7.19
C THR A 173 -10.88 7.87 5.82
N VAL A 174 -10.84 6.58 5.49
CA VAL A 174 -11.21 6.11 4.15
C VAL A 174 -12.72 6.13 3.94
N SER A 175 -13.52 5.58 4.85
CA SER A 175 -14.97 5.47 4.68
C SER A 175 -15.69 6.83 4.70
N LYS A 176 -15.15 7.82 5.43
CA LYS A 176 -15.70 9.17 5.45
C LYS A 176 -15.17 10.02 4.31
N GLY A 177 -13.91 9.83 3.92
CA GLY A 177 -13.19 10.70 2.99
C GLY A 177 -13.27 10.30 1.53
N ILE A 178 -13.50 9.02 1.19
CA ILE A 178 -13.54 8.57 -0.21
C ILE A 178 -14.72 9.22 -0.97
N GLY A 179 -14.47 9.63 -2.22
CA GLY A 179 -15.46 10.28 -3.08
C GLY A 179 -16.67 9.41 -3.38
N ASP A 180 -16.42 8.20 -3.89
CA ASP A 180 -17.47 7.20 -4.13
C ASP A 180 -17.45 6.09 -3.07
N LYS A 181 -18.36 6.21 -2.08
CA LYS A 181 -18.52 5.22 -1.02
C LYS A 181 -19.12 3.90 -1.51
N SER A 182 -19.82 3.90 -2.64
CA SER A 182 -20.39 2.67 -3.22
C SER A 182 -19.32 1.81 -3.89
N ALA A 183 -18.20 2.43 -4.29
CA ALA A 183 -17.03 1.76 -4.84
C ALA A 183 -16.06 1.23 -3.76
N LEU A 184 -16.32 1.50 -2.47
CA LEU A 184 -15.49 1.04 -1.36
C LEU A 184 -15.97 -0.30 -0.80
N THR A 185 -15.12 -1.31 -0.88
CA THR A 185 -15.25 -2.56 -0.10
C THR A 185 -14.25 -2.51 1.04
N CYS A 186 -14.70 -2.64 2.29
CA CYS A 186 -13.85 -2.63 3.47
C CYS A 186 -13.98 -3.95 4.25
N LYS A 187 -12.83 -4.52 4.63
CA LYS A 187 -12.73 -5.78 5.37
C LYS A 187 -11.67 -5.68 6.46
N VAL A 188 -11.98 -6.22 7.63
CA VAL A 188 -11.00 -6.45 8.71
C VAL A 188 -10.78 -7.95 8.81
N VAL A 189 -9.53 -8.38 8.70
CA VAL A 189 -9.13 -9.79 8.83
C VAL A 189 -8.85 -10.07 10.30
N GLU A 190 -9.67 -10.93 10.89
CA GLU A 190 -9.57 -11.36 12.27
C GLU A 190 -8.19 -11.97 12.56
N ASN A 191 -7.61 -11.58 13.69
CA ASN A 191 -6.31 -12.02 14.20
C ASN A 191 -5.11 -11.80 13.25
N ALA A 192 -5.28 -11.11 12.13
CA ALA A 192 -4.16 -10.73 11.27
C ALA A 192 -3.35 -9.62 11.93
N GLY A 193 -2.02 -9.66 11.74
CA GLY A 193 -1.12 -8.56 12.05
C GLY A 193 -0.72 -7.79 10.79
N HIS A 194 -0.01 -6.67 10.97
CA HIS A 194 0.39 -5.77 9.87
C HIS A 194 0.99 -6.52 8.66
N TYR A 195 1.85 -7.52 8.89
CA TYR A 195 2.55 -8.26 7.83
C TYR A 195 1.85 -9.54 7.37
N SER A 196 0.67 -9.89 7.89
CA SER A 196 -0.02 -11.14 7.53
C SER A 196 -0.44 -11.22 6.05
N PHE A 197 -0.48 -10.08 5.35
CA PHE A 197 -0.79 -9.99 3.92
C PHE A 197 0.39 -10.32 3.00
N ILE A 198 1.62 -10.40 3.52
CA ILE A 198 2.79 -10.72 2.69
C ILE A 198 2.95 -12.24 2.53
N SER A 199 3.65 -12.63 1.48
CA SER A 199 3.87 -14.04 1.14
C SER A 199 4.48 -14.82 2.33
N PRO A 200 4.05 -16.07 2.56
CA PRO A 200 4.65 -16.91 3.56
C PRO A 200 6.15 -17.13 3.27
N PHE A 201 6.90 -17.24 4.37
CA PHE A 201 8.33 -17.49 4.33
C PHE A 201 8.61 -18.94 4.68
N PRO A 202 9.53 -19.60 3.95
CA PRO A 202 10.06 -20.89 4.37
C PRO A 202 10.59 -20.81 5.80
N GLU A 203 10.39 -21.88 6.58
CA GLU A 203 10.76 -21.91 8.00
C GLU A 203 12.20 -21.45 8.25
N MET A 204 13.14 -21.92 7.42
CA MET A 204 14.56 -21.56 7.50
C MET A 204 14.86 -20.06 7.32
N MET A 205 13.93 -19.29 6.76
CA MET A 205 14.09 -17.85 6.52
C MET A 205 13.47 -16.99 7.61
N LYS A 206 12.56 -17.54 8.44
CA LYS A 206 11.78 -16.74 9.41
C LYS A 206 12.68 -16.00 10.40
N ALA A 207 13.67 -16.70 10.97
CA ALA A 207 14.62 -16.09 11.90
C ALA A 207 15.46 -14.95 11.27
N ARG A 208 15.76 -15.05 9.98
CA ARG A 208 16.51 -14.01 9.24
C ARG A 208 15.63 -12.80 8.89
N VAL A 209 14.37 -13.04 8.57
CA VAL A 209 13.42 -11.98 8.17
C VAL A 209 12.88 -11.24 9.40
N GLY A 210 12.68 -11.94 10.52
CA GLY A 210 12.18 -11.35 11.76
C GLY A 210 10.68 -11.03 11.69
N GLY A 211 10.29 -9.87 12.24
CA GLY A 211 8.89 -9.44 12.41
C GLY A 211 7.97 -9.65 11.19
N PRO A 212 8.39 -9.32 9.95
CA PRO A 212 7.56 -9.58 8.76
C PRO A 212 7.22 -11.05 8.52
N ALA A 213 8.04 -11.99 9.02
CA ALA A 213 7.81 -13.42 8.91
C ALA A 213 7.07 -14.03 10.11
N THR A 214 6.61 -13.20 11.04
CA THR A 214 5.81 -13.63 12.21
C THR A 214 4.38 -13.10 12.12
N ASP A 215 3.44 -13.86 12.66
CA ASP A 215 2.02 -13.49 12.77
C ASP A 215 1.59 -13.54 14.24
N PRO A 216 0.45 -12.91 14.59
CA PRO A 216 -0.19 -13.13 15.87
C PRO A 216 -0.44 -14.63 16.14
N GLU A 217 -0.43 -15.00 17.42
CA GLU A 217 -0.63 -16.39 17.83
C GLU A 217 -1.97 -16.93 17.28
N GLY A 218 -1.92 -18.10 16.63
CA GLY A 218 -3.08 -18.76 16.04
C GLY A 218 -3.49 -18.30 14.64
N PHE A 219 -2.80 -17.31 14.05
CA PHE A 219 -3.07 -16.92 12.66
C PHE A 219 -2.40 -17.86 11.66
N ASP A 220 -3.18 -18.46 10.76
CA ASP A 220 -2.69 -19.35 9.70
C ASP A 220 -2.48 -18.57 8.39
N ARG A 221 -1.28 -18.01 8.22
CA ARG A 221 -0.92 -17.23 7.03
C ARG A 221 -0.98 -18.04 5.75
N GLU A 222 -0.59 -19.31 5.77
CA GLU A 222 -0.57 -20.16 4.57
C GLU A 222 -1.99 -20.36 4.03
N ARG A 223 -2.92 -20.72 4.93
CA ARG A 223 -4.33 -20.86 4.55
C ARG A 223 -4.94 -19.53 4.12
N PHE A 224 -4.72 -18.47 4.90
CA PHE A 224 -5.23 -17.14 4.59
C PHE A 224 -4.81 -16.68 3.19
N GLN A 225 -3.55 -16.90 2.81
CA GLN A 225 -3.01 -16.44 1.54
C GLN A 225 -3.70 -17.10 0.33
N VAL A 226 -4.17 -18.34 0.44
CA VAL A 226 -4.92 -19.01 -0.64
C VAL A 226 -6.28 -18.34 -0.85
N GLU A 227 -7.02 -18.11 0.23
CA GLU A 227 -8.34 -17.47 0.20
C GLU A 227 -8.23 -16.01 -0.27
N PHE A 228 -7.24 -15.28 0.26
CA PHE A 228 -6.97 -13.89 -0.07
C PHE A 228 -6.58 -13.67 -1.54
N GLN A 229 -5.80 -14.58 -2.13
CA GLN A 229 -5.42 -14.51 -3.54
C GLN A 229 -6.63 -14.57 -4.48
N GLN A 230 -7.59 -15.44 -4.19
CA GLN A 230 -8.82 -15.55 -4.97
C GLN A 230 -9.67 -14.28 -4.83
N GLU A 231 -9.81 -13.75 -3.60
CA GLU A 231 -10.55 -12.52 -3.34
C GLU A 231 -9.98 -11.31 -4.11
N VAL A 232 -8.65 -11.17 -4.14
CA VAL A 232 -8.00 -10.11 -4.92
C VAL A 232 -8.26 -10.29 -6.41
N LEU A 233 -8.17 -11.52 -6.93
CA LEU A 233 -8.44 -11.82 -8.34
C LEU A 233 -9.89 -11.47 -8.71
N ASP A 234 -10.85 -11.91 -7.90
CA ASP A 234 -12.27 -11.63 -8.12
C ASP A 234 -12.55 -10.13 -8.14
N PHE A 235 -11.92 -9.38 -7.22
CA PHE A 235 -12.07 -7.93 -7.13
C PHE A 235 -11.52 -7.20 -8.36
N ILE A 236 -10.28 -7.50 -8.78
CA ILE A 236 -9.65 -6.80 -9.92
C ILE A 236 -10.19 -7.25 -11.28
N SER A 237 -10.97 -8.32 -11.31
CA SER A 237 -11.61 -8.87 -12.52
C SER A 237 -13.09 -8.52 -12.61
N ALA A 238 -13.65 -7.79 -11.63
CA ALA A 238 -15.03 -7.34 -11.67
C ALA A 238 -15.19 -6.21 -12.69
N ASP A 239 -16.11 -6.38 -13.63
CA ASP A 239 -16.49 -5.40 -14.67
C ASP A 239 -17.19 -4.16 -14.09
#